data_AF-A0A6I1JCD3-F1
#
_entry.id   AF-A0A6I1JCD3-F1
#
_cell.length_a   1.000
_cell.length_b   1.000
_cell.length_c   1.000
_cell.angle_alpha   90.00
_cell.angle_beta   90.00
_cell.angle_gamma   90.00
#
_symmetry.space_group_name_H-M   'P 1'
#
loop_
_entity.id
_entity.type
_entity.pdbx_description
1 polymer ?
#
loop_
_entity_poly.entity_id
_entity_poly.type
_entity_poly.pdbx_seq_one_letter_code
_entity_poly.pdbx_strand_id
1 'polypeptide(L)'
;MGSIPNPEDVVSAVYEAAVLPELWTSALDAMAGLAACEAGVLIASDGSPHTVIAANRLGMVALEKYNQGNWAPRNTQGPRTLAHGEPAFISDYDIFTPEEVETDAFYRDFLRPTGLAWGCGTAVQGPTQNRIIISLHRRFEFGPLSTEDTRRMTALRPAIARGVFLASRLRLREARNAVDALEMVGLPAAALTATGKISAANQSFSSFVPRVALDHRDRIRLVHPGADHRLAEAIARRVSTGQSHGRTIAIPGDEGEPPHTVHLIPVAGQAHDIFSALSWLLLVVPVVNRPGVSLEVLRGLFDLSPAEARVSKGILNGDTPGEIASKLGLSPETVRTQLKAVFSKMGVSRQADVVRLLTGLPVFDSD
;
A
#
# COMPACT_ATOMS: atom_id res chain seq x y z
N MET A 1 -24.54 -10.24 -30.86
CA MET A 1 -23.92 -8.90 -30.83
C MET A 1 -24.71 -8.07 -29.83
N GLY A 2 -24.13 -7.76 -28.66
CA GLY A 2 -24.77 -6.86 -27.71
C GLY A 2 -24.85 -5.45 -28.29
N SER A 3 -25.83 -4.67 -27.86
CA SER A 3 -25.90 -3.24 -28.21
C SER A 3 -24.58 -2.56 -27.83
N ILE A 4 -24.04 -1.73 -28.73
CA ILE A 4 -22.92 -0.85 -28.40
C ILE A 4 -23.40 0.05 -27.25
N PRO A 5 -22.67 0.13 -26.12
CA PRO A 5 -23.04 1.00 -25.00
C PRO A 5 -23.23 2.44 -25.45
N ASN A 6 -24.16 3.18 -24.84
CA ASN A 6 -24.28 4.61 -25.09
C ASN A 6 -23.05 5.32 -24.50
N PRO A 7 -22.42 6.29 -25.21
CA PRO A 7 -21.36 7.13 -24.63
C PRO A 7 -21.69 7.72 -23.25
N GLU A 8 -22.96 8.06 -22.99
CA GLU A 8 -23.39 8.57 -21.68
C GLU A 8 -23.29 7.51 -20.57
N ASP A 9 -23.56 6.24 -20.88
CA ASP A 9 -23.45 5.14 -19.92
C ASP A 9 -21.99 4.93 -19.48
N VAL A 10 -21.05 5.06 -20.42
CA VAL A 10 -19.62 4.99 -20.13
C VAL A 10 -19.19 6.12 -19.18
N VAL A 11 -19.70 7.34 -19.43
CA VAL A 11 -19.41 8.49 -18.56
C VAL A 11 -19.99 8.29 -17.17
N SER A 12 -21.23 7.81 -17.05
CA SER A 12 -21.86 7.50 -15.76
C SER A 12 -21.05 6.46 -15.00
N ALA A 13 -20.72 5.34 -15.66
CA ALA A 13 -19.96 4.25 -15.06
C ALA A 13 -18.60 4.70 -14.54
N VAL A 14 -17.91 5.60 -15.26
CA VAL A 14 -16.63 6.15 -14.82
C VAL A 14 -16.78 7.07 -13.60
N TYR A 15 -17.82 7.90 -13.54
CA TYR A 15 -18.06 8.74 -12.36
C TYR A 15 -18.53 7.94 -11.15
N GLU A 16 -19.37 6.92 -11.35
CA GLU A 16 -19.76 5.97 -10.29
C GLU A 16 -18.53 5.24 -9.75
N ALA A 17 -17.68 4.72 -10.64
CA ALA A 17 -16.42 4.06 -10.27
C ALA A 17 -15.42 5.00 -9.59
N ALA A 18 -15.48 6.30 -9.88
CA ALA A 18 -14.64 7.28 -9.19
C ALA A 18 -14.97 7.38 -7.69
N VAL A 19 -16.23 7.11 -7.31
CA VAL A 19 -16.69 7.10 -5.92
C VAL A 19 -16.59 5.70 -5.31
N LEU A 20 -16.94 4.67 -6.09
CA LEU A 20 -16.98 3.26 -5.69
C LEU A 20 -15.92 2.45 -6.47
N PRO A 21 -14.72 2.25 -5.92
CA PRO A 21 -13.58 1.67 -6.65
C PRO A 21 -13.87 0.29 -7.26
N GLU A 22 -14.67 -0.54 -6.61
CA GLU A 22 -15.10 -1.86 -7.08
C GLU A 22 -15.81 -1.84 -8.44
N LEU A 23 -16.36 -0.70 -8.86
CA LEU A 23 -17.04 -0.55 -10.14
C LEU A 23 -16.10 -0.27 -11.32
N TRP A 24 -14.79 -0.10 -11.11
CA TRP A 24 -13.84 0.12 -12.21
C TRP A 24 -13.78 -1.03 -13.20
N THR A 25 -13.98 -2.27 -12.74
CA THR A 25 -14.09 -3.44 -13.62
C THR A 25 -15.25 -3.29 -14.59
N SER A 26 -16.43 -2.87 -14.11
CA SER A 26 -17.61 -2.65 -14.95
C SER A 26 -17.48 -1.40 -15.84
N ALA A 27 -16.84 -0.34 -15.36
CA ALA A 27 -16.52 0.82 -16.18
C ALA A 27 -15.57 0.46 -17.33
N LEU A 28 -14.60 -0.43 -17.09
CA LEU A 28 -13.73 -0.97 -18.14
C LEU A 28 -14.49 -1.85 -19.14
N ASP A 29 -15.48 -2.63 -18.71
CA ASP A 29 -16.35 -3.37 -19.63
C ASP A 29 -17.16 -2.42 -20.53
N ALA A 30 -17.71 -1.33 -19.97
CA ALA A 30 -18.45 -0.33 -20.74
C ALA A 30 -17.54 0.40 -21.74
N MET A 31 -16.34 0.82 -21.32
CA MET A 31 -15.33 1.43 -22.18
C MET A 31 -14.89 0.48 -23.31
N ALA A 32 -14.60 -0.79 -22.98
CA ALA A 32 -14.20 -1.78 -23.96
C ALA A 32 -15.32 -2.01 -24.99
N GLY A 33 -16.57 -2.18 -24.53
CA GLY A 33 -17.72 -2.36 -25.41
C GLY A 33 -17.93 -1.20 -26.39
N LEU A 34 -17.79 0.04 -25.92
CA LEU A 34 -17.90 1.23 -26.78
C LEU A 34 -16.77 1.30 -27.83
N ALA A 35 -15.56 0.90 -27.44
CA ALA A 35 -14.39 0.85 -28.32
C ALA A 35 -14.37 -0.37 -29.26
N ALA A 36 -15.40 -1.23 -29.23
CA ALA A 36 -15.41 -2.54 -29.89
C ALA A 36 -14.24 -3.45 -29.45
N CYS A 37 -13.74 -3.27 -28.23
CA CYS A 37 -12.72 -4.06 -27.56
C CYS A 37 -13.37 -5.02 -26.53
N GLU A 38 -12.57 -5.94 -25.99
CA GLU A 38 -13.03 -6.90 -24.98
C GLU A 38 -12.19 -6.93 -23.71
N ALA A 39 -10.91 -6.56 -23.79
CA ALA A 39 -10.03 -6.46 -22.63
C ALA A 39 -9.80 -4.99 -22.30
N GLY A 40 -9.96 -4.64 -21.02
CA GLY A 40 -9.65 -3.30 -20.51
C GLY A 40 -8.75 -3.40 -19.30
N VAL A 41 -7.70 -2.59 -19.28
CA VAL A 41 -6.76 -2.49 -18.16
C VAL A 41 -6.54 -1.01 -17.82
N LEU A 42 -6.63 -0.71 -16.54
CA LEU A 42 -6.32 0.58 -15.94
C LEU A 42 -5.04 0.40 -15.10
N ILE A 43 -4.04 1.26 -15.30
CA ILE A 43 -2.71 1.13 -14.72
C ILE A 43 -2.22 2.48 -14.20
N ALA A 44 -1.61 2.51 -13.02
CA ALA A 44 -0.85 3.64 -12.51
C ALA A 44 0.64 3.44 -12.82
N SER A 45 1.29 4.51 -13.27
CA SER A 45 2.73 4.60 -13.46
C SER A 45 3.26 5.84 -12.78
N ASP A 46 4.26 5.66 -11.91
CA ASP A 46 4.91 6.72 -11.13
C ASP A 46 6.44 6.76 -11.36
N GLY A 47 6.89 6.24 -12.51
CA GLY A 47 8.31 6.04 -12.85
C GLY A 47 8.91 4.71 -12.37
N SER A 48 8.12 3.86 -11.72
CA SER A 48 8.44 2.49 -11.30
C SER A 48 7.55 1.46 -12.04
N PRO A 49 7.74 0.13 -11.87
CA PRO A 49 6.87 -0.86 -12.50
C PRO A 49 5.39 -0.56 -12.30
N HIS A 50 4.64 -0.75 -13.38
CA HIS A 50 3.21 -0.49 -13.47
C HIS A 50 2.42 -1.12 -12.33
N THR A 51 1.64 -0.31 -11.61
CA THR A 51 0.67 -0.80 -10.62
C THR A 51 -0.68 -0.97 -11.32
N VAL A 52 -1.20 -2.19 -11.33
CA VAL A 52 -2.49 -2.48 -11.93
C VAL A 52 -3.57 -1.95 -11.01
N ILE A 53 -4.39 -1.06 -11.56
CA ILE A 53 -5.48 -0.41 -10.85
C ILE A 53 -6.71 -1.29 -10.88
N ALA A 54 -7.11 -1.67 -12.08
CA ALA A 54 -8.25 -2.52 -12.35
C ALA A 54 -8.06 -3.16 -13.72
N ALA A 55 -8.60 -4.35 -13.91
CA ALA A 55 -8.82 -4.89 -15.23
C ALA A 55 -10.16 -5.61 -15.26
N ASN A 56 -10.79 -5.63 -16.44
CA ASN A 56 -11.94 -6.51 -16.63
C ASN A 56 -11.50 -7.97 -16.76
N ARG A 57 -12.45 -8.90 -16.85
CA ARG A 57 -12.15 -10.35 -16.85
C ARG A 57 -11.10 -10.75 -17.88
N LEU A 58 -11.24 -10.29 -19.13
CA LEU A 58 -10.28 -10.62 -20.19
C LEU A 58 -8.94 -9.89 -20.00
N GLY A 59 -8.98 -8.63 -19.53
CA GLY A 59 -7.78 -7.87 -19.18
C GLY A 59 -6.97 -8.54 -18.07
N MET A 60 -7.62 -9.09 -17.03
CA MET A 60 -6.96 -9.84 -15.95
C MET A 60 -6.25 -11.08 -16.49
N VAL A 61 -6.91 -11.87 -17.36
CA VAL A 61 -6.27 -13.06 -17.97
C VAL A 61 -5.07 -12.68 -18.83
N ALA A 62 -5.16 -11.58 -19.59
CA ALA A 62 -4.04 -11.08 -20.39
C ALA A 62 -2.88 -10.60 -19.51
N LEU A 63 -3.19 -9.91 -18.41
CA LEU A 63 -2.22 -9.40 -17.44
C LEU A 63 -1.49 -10.51 -16.69
N GLU A 64 -2.18 -11.60 -16.31
CA GLU A 64 -1.55 -12.77 -15.70
C GLU A 64 -0.49 -13.37 -16.65
N LYS A 65 -0.83 -13.55 -17.93
CA LYS A 65 0.11 -14.03 -18.95
C LYS A 65 1.24 -13.03 -19.19
N TYR A 66 0.94 -11.73 -19.17
CA TYR A 66 1.92 -10.65 -19.30
C TYR A 66 2.98 -10.72 -18.19
N ASN A 67 2.53 -10.91 -16.95
CA ASN A 67 3.39 -11.02 -15.78
C ASN A 67 4.19 -12.34 -15.76
N GLN A 68 3.53 -13.48 -16.03
CA GLN A 68 4.20 -14.79 -16.12
C GLN A 68 5.29 -14.80 -17.18
N GLY A 69 5.04 -14.14 -18.31
CA GLY A 69 6.02 -14.02 -19.38
C GLY A 69 7.13 -13.01 -19.09
N ASN A 70 7.03 -12.14 -18.08
CA ASN A 70 7.90 -10.98 -17.91
C ASN A 70 7.93 -10.10 -19.19
N TRP A 71 6.74 -9.67 -19.64
CA TRP A 71 6.58 -8.87 -20.85
C TRP A 71 6.78 -7.36 -20.62
N ALA A 72 6.80 -6.90 -19.36
CA ALA A 72 7.04 -5.50 -19.00
C ALA A 72 8.24 -4.83 -19.71
N PRO A 73 9.46 -5.39 -19.67
CA PRO A 73 10.61 -4.79 -20.35
C PRO A 73 10.60 -4.96 -21.88
N ARG A 74 9.66 -5.76 -22.42
CA ARG A 74 9.57 -6.11 -23.86
C ARG A 74 8.35 -5.49 -24.54
N ASN A 75 7.51 -4.78 -23.80
CA ASN A 75 6.34 -4.11 -24.32
C ASN A 75 6.75 -2.83 -25.07
N THR A 76 6.64 -2.88 -26.40
CA THR A 76 6.95 -1.75 -27.29
C THR A 76 5.78 -0.77 -27.44
N GLN A 77 4.54 -1.23 -27.25
CA GLN A 77 3.31 -0.45 -27.42
C GLN A 77 3.18 0.67 -26.36
N GLY A 78 3.43 0.35 -25.09
CA GLY A 78 3.31 1.30 -23.98
C GLY A 78 4.20 2.55 -24.14
N PRO A 79 5.52 2.39 -24.30
CA PRO A 79 6.44 3.52 -24.50
C PRO A 79 6.11 4.35 -25.74
N ARG A 80 5.74 3.73 -26.86
CA ARG A 80 5.36 4.46 -28.09
C ARG A 80 4.08 5.28 -27.90
N THR A 81 3.06 4.71 -27.26
CA THR A 81 1.82 5.43 -26.89
C THR A 81 2.11 6.65 -26.03
N LEU A 82 2.98 6.49 -25.01
CA LEU A 82 3.37 7.59 -24.13
C LEU A 82 4.21 8.66 -24.82
N ALA A 83 5.02 8.27 -25.82
CA ALA A 83 5.84 9.18 -26.62
C ALA A 83 5.02 9.96 -27.64
N HIS A 84 3.90 9.41 -28.13
CA HIS A 84 2.98 10.08 -29.05
C HIS A 84 2.46 11.40 -28.45
N GLY A 85 2.20 11.43 -27.13
CA GLY A 85 1.98 12.67 -26.37
C GLY A 85 0.65 13.39 -26.61
N GLU A 86 -0.14 12.96 -27.59
CA GLU A 86 -1.44 13.58 -27.87
C GLU A 86 -2.51 13.22 -26.82
N PRO A 87 -3.38 14.16 -26.45
CA PRO A 87 -4.48 13.95 -25.50
C PRO A 87 -5.66 13.22 -26.15
N ALA A 88 -5.41 12.05 -26.76
CA ALA A 88 -6.39 11.22 -27.48
C ALA A 88 -6.27 9.74 -27.09
N PHE A 89 -7.21 8.91 -27.56
CA PHE A 89 -7.02 7.47 -27.60
C PHE A 89 -6.24 7.12 -28.87
N ILE A 90 -5.06 6.54 -28.67
CA ILE A 90 -4.08 6.23 -29.70
C ILE A 90 -4.21 4.75 -30.02
N SER A 91 -4.45 4.41 -31.28
CA SER A 91 -4.49 3.04 -31.79
C SER A 91 -3.10 2.52 -32.17
N ASP A 92 -3.01 1.21 -32.39
CA ASP A 92 -1.77 0.57 -32.84
C ASP A 92 -1.21 1.22 -34.11
N TYR A 93 -2.06 1.56 -35.08
CA TYR A 93 -1.61 2.14 -36.36
C TYR A 93 -1.31 3.64 -36.30
N ASP A 94 -1.60 4.31 -35.18
CA ASP A 94 -1.10 5.66 -34.95
C ASP A 94 0.38 5.63 -34.53
N ILE A 95 0.89 4.48 -34.05
CA ILE A 95 2.24 4.34 -33.47
C ILE A 95 3.09 3.24 -34.11
N PHE A 96 2.52 2.40 -34.97
CA PHE A 96 3.19 1.35 -35.73
C PHE A 96 2.73 1.36 -37.19
N THR A 97 3.65 1.08 -38.12
CA THR A 97 3.23 0.70 -39.48
C THR A 97 2.72 -0.75 -39.52
N PRO A 98 1.93 -1.15 -40.53
CA PRO A 98 1.51 -2.55 -40.68
C PRO A 98 2.68 -3.54 -40.67
N GLU A 99 3.81 -3.19 -41.31
CA GLU A 99 5.01 -4.02 -41.37
C GLU A 99 5.70 -4.14 -40.00
N GLU A 100 5.72 -3.06 -39.21
CA GLU A 100 6.23 -3.10 -37.85
C GLU A 100 5.37 -4.02 -36.97
N VAL A 101 4.03 -3.94 -37.08
CA VAL A 101 3.12 -4.81 -36.32
C VAL A 101 3.35 -6.29 -36.63
N GLU A 102 3.64 -6.66 -37.89
CA GLU A 102 3.90 -8.06 -38.26
C GLU A 102 5.23 -8.60 -37.69
N THR A 103 6.22 -7.73 -37.51
CA THR A 103 7.58 -8.13 -37.12
C THR A 103 7.88 -7.93 -35.63
N ASP A 104 7.12 -7.08 -34.95
CA ASP A 104 7.29 -6.76 -33.55
C ASP A 104 7.03 -7.98 -32.64
N ALA A 105 7.97 -8.23 -31.73
CA ALA A 105 7.94 -9.39 -30.85
C ALA A 105 6.78 -9.35 -29.84
N PHE A 106 6.35 -8.17 -29.41
CA PHE A 106 5.20 -8.04 -28.50
C PHE A 106 3.90 -8.46 -29.19
N TYR A 107 3.72 -8.13 -30.47
CA TYR A 107 2.55 -8.60 -31.22
C TYR A 107 2.62 -10.09 -31.53
N ARG A 108 3.74 -10.56 -32.08
CA ARG A 108 3.92 -11.95 -32.53
C ARG A 108 3.95 -12.95 -31.38
N ASP A 109 4.69 -12.65 -30.32
CA ASP A 109 5.04 -13.62 -29.28
C ASP A 109 4.18 -13.46 -28.01
N PHE A 110 3.44 -12.35 -27.86
CA PHE A 110 2.52 -12.13 -26.74
C PHE A 110 1.08 -11.90 -27.16
N LEU A 111 0.76 -10.79 -27.85
CA LEU A 111 -0.64 -10.42 -28.12
C LEU A 111 -1.36 -11.51 -28.91
N ARG A 112 -0.83 -11.92 -30.08
CA ARG A 112 -1.47 -12.94 -30.94
C ARG A 112 -1.66 -14.29 -30.22
N PRO A 113 -0.66 -14.86 -29.51
CA PRO A 113 -0.85 -16.08 -28.71
C PRO A 113 -1.88 -15.96 -27.59
N THR A 114 -2.14 -14.75 -27.07
CA THR A 114 -3.24 -14.51 -26.11
C THR A 114 -4.61 -14.33 -26.77
N GLY A 115 -4.67 -14.34 -28.11
CA GLY A 115 -5.88 -14.10 -28.91
C GLY A 115 -6.19 -12.62 -29.13
N LEU A 116 -5.37 -11.72 -28.58
CA LEU A 116 -5.45 -10.27 -28.75
C LEU A 116 -4.55 -9.82 -29.89
N ALA A 117 -4.70 -8.58 -30.35
CA ALA A 117 -3.68 -7.94 -31.19
C ALA A 117 -3.90 -6.44 -31.28
N TRP A 118 -5.16 -6.05 -31.38
CA TRP A 118 -5.53 -4.69 -31.70
C TRP A 118 -5.98 -3.95 -30.45
N GLY A 119 -5.88 -2.64 -30.43
CA GLY A 119 -6.26 -1.87 -29.26
C GLY A 119 -6.06 -0.38 -29.44
N CYS A 120 -6.50 0.33 -28.41
CA CYS A 120 -6.18 1.72 -28.24
C CYS A 120 -5.89 2.01 -26.77
N GLY A 121 -5.09 3.03 -26.53
CA GLY A 121 -4.76 3.46 -25.19
C GLY A 121 -4.69 4.96 -25.05
N THR A 122 -4.84 5.44 -23.83
CA THR A 122 -4.60 6.84 -23.49
C THR A 122 -3.92 6.95 -22.14
N ALA A 123 -3.20 8.05 -21.95
CA ALA A 123 -2.65 8.43 -20.67
C ALA A 123 -3.33 9.71 -20.15
N VAL A 124 -3.63 9.69 -18.86
CA VAL A 124 -4.17 10.82 -18.11
C VAL A 124 -3.19 11.16 -16.99
N GLN A 125 -2.91 12.44 -16.81
CA GLN A 125 -2.12 12.90 -15.69
C GLN A 125 -2.99 12.91 -14.42
N GLY A 126 -2.59 12.14 -13.42
CA GLY A 126 -3.19 12.17 -12.09
C GLY A 126 -2.62 13.31 -11.22
N PRO A 127 -3.24 13.56 -10.06
CA PRO A 127 -2.96 14.73 -9.22
C PRO A 127 -1.57 14.71 -8.55
N THR A 128 -0.95 13.55 -8.40
CA THR A 128 0.35 13.37 -7.71
C THR A 128 1.51 13.19 -8.70
N GLN A 129 1.39 13.74 -9.90
CA GLN A 129 2.31 13.51 -11.04
C GLN A 129 2.40 12.04 -11.51
N ASN A 130 1.56 11.14 -10.99
CA ASN A 130 1.38 9.80 -11.53
C ASN A 130 0.64 9.85 -12.88
N ARG A 131 1.01 8.96 -13.81
CA ARG A 131 0.28 8.75 -15.06
C ARG A 131 -0.67 7.58 -14.87
N ILE A 132 -1.93 7.79 -15.22
CA ILE A 132 -2.94 6.74 -15.28
C ILE A 132 -3.11 6.37 -16.74
N ILE A 133 -2.85 5.11 -17.06
CA ILE A 133 -2.88 4.55 -18.40
C ILE A 133 -4.13 3.68 -18.51
N ILE A 134 -4.89 3.89 -19.57
CA ILE A 134 -6.04 3.08 -19.94
C ILE A 134 -5.68 2.39 -21.23
N SER A 135 -5.73 1.06 -21.25
CA SER A 135 -5.48 0.25 -22.45
C SER A 135 -6.67 -0.64 -22.69
N LEU A 136 -7.20 -0.58 -23.91
CA LEU A 136 -8.31 -1.38 -24.40
C LEU A 136 -7.80 -2.25 -25.54
N HIS A 137 -8.06 -3.56 -25.48
CA HIS A 137 -7.60 -4.51 -26.48
C HIS A 137 -8.75 -5.34 -27.03
N ARG A 138 -8.65 -5.63 -28.32
CA ARG A 138 -9.57 -6.40 -29.13
C ARG A 138 -8.88 -7.67 -29.63
N ARG A 139 -9.68 -8.72 -29.85
CA ARG A 139 -9.21 -9.97 -30.46
C ARG A 139 -8.65 -9.77 -31.88
N PHE A 140 -7.63 -10.55 -32.20
CA PHE A 140 -6.93 -10.50 -33.50
C PHE A 140 -7.88 -10.70 -34.70
N GLU A 141 -8.84 -11.61 -34.57
CA GLU A 141 -9.77 -12.01 -35.64
C GLU A 141 -10.69 -10.89 -36.14
N PHE A 142 -10.87 -9.81 -35.37
CA PHE A 142 -11.72 -8.68 -35.77
C PHE A 142 -10.98 -7.58 -36.53
N GLY A 143 -9.66 -7.70 -36.66
CA GLY A 143 -8.85 -6.68 -37.30
C GLY A 143 -8.68 -5.40 -36.46
N PRO A 144 -7.88 -4.45 -36.98
CA PRO A 144 -7.52 -3.21 -36.31
C PRO A 144 -8.74 -2.32 -36.04
N LEU A 145 -8.64 -1.46 -35.02
CA LEU A 145 -9.65 -0.47 -34.72
C LEU A 145 -9.79 0.54 -35.86
N SER A 146 -11.03 0.96 -36.14
CA SER A 146 -11.26 2.03 -37.10
C SER A 146 -10.97 3.40 -36.49
N THR A 147 -10.69 4.39 -37.34
CA THR A 147 -10.58 5.79 -36.91
C THR A 147 -11.86 6.32 -36.27
N GLU A 148 -13.01 5.69 -36.51
CA GLU A 148 -14.27 6.07 -35.86
C GLU A 148 -14.40 5.49 -34.44
N ASP A 149 -13.84 4.30 -34.18
CA ASP A 149 -13.75 3.72 -32.84
C ASP A 149 -12.87 4.62 -31.94
N THR A 150 -11.68 5.02 -32.42
CA THR A 150 -10.77 5.88 -31.67
C THR A 150 -11.30 7.30 -31.49
N ARG A 151 -11.99 7.86 -32.49
CA ARG A 151 -12.64 9.18 -32.37
C ARG A 151 -13.71 9.21 -31.29
N ARG A 152 -14.57 8.19 -31.22
CA ARG A 152 -15.60 8.07 -30.16
C ARG A 152 -14.98 8.00 -28.77
N MET A 153 -13.94 7.18 -28.59
CA MET A 153 -13.23 7.10 -27.31
C MET A 153 -12.50 8.41 -26.97
N THR A 154 -11.89 9.06 -27.95
CA THR A 154 -11.22 10.36 -27.78
C THR A 154 -12.20 11.45 -27.33
N ALA A 155 -13.43 11.46 -27.86
CA ALA A 155 -14.47 12.39 -27.41
C ALA A 155 -14.85 12.21 -25.93
N LEU A 156 -14.78 10.98 -25.40
CA LEU A 156 -15.05 10.69 -23.99
C LEU A 156 -13.85 10.91 -23.06
N ARG A 157 -12.65 10.97 -23.62
CA ARG A 157 -11.41 11.12 -22.84
C ARG A 157 -11.45 12.25 -21.80
N PRO A 158 -12.01 13.45 -22.05
CA PRO A 158 -12.11 14.49 -21.03
C PRO A 158 -12.95 14.09 -19.81
N ALA A 159 -14.05 13.36 -20.02
CA ALA A 159 -14.89 12.87 -18.93
C ALA A 159 -14.19 11.75 -18.15
N ILE A 160 -13.54 10.84 -18.87
CA ILE A 160 -12.74 9.77 -18.27
C ILE A 160 -11.62 10.35 -17.41
N ALA A 161 -10.92 11.36 -17.93
CA ALA A 161 -9.85 12.04 -17.22
C ALA A 161 -10.34 12.72 -15.92
N ARG A 162 -11.52 13.35 -15.95
CA ARG A 162 -12.15 13.94 -14.75
C ARG A 162 -12.52 12.87 -13.72
N GLY A 163 -13.08 11.73 -14.16
CA GLY A 163 -13.41 10.61 -13.27
C GLY A 163 -12.17 10.03 -12.60
N VAL A 164 -11.12 9.74 -13.36
CA VAL A 164 -9.81 9.30 -12.84
C VAL A 164 -9.22 10.31 -11.85
N PHE A 165 -9.28 11.60 -12.17
CA PHE A 165 -8.80 12.66 -11.29
C PHE A 165 -9.60 12.72 -9.98
N LEU A 166 -10.93 12.66 -10.06
CA LEU A 166 -11.82 12.63 -8.89
C LEU A 166 -11.51 11.43 -7.98
N ALA A 167 -11.39 10.24 -8.57
CA ALA A 167 -11.07 9.01 -7.87
C ALA A 167 -9.73 9.12 -7.12
N SER A 168 -8.70 9.62 -7.81
CA SER A 168 -7.37 9.84 -7.22
C SER A 168 -7.42 10.82 -6.05
N ARG A 169 -8.20 11.90 -6.17
CA ARG A 169 -8.34 12.92 -5.12
C ARG A 169 -9.10 12.37 -3.90
N LEU A 170 -10.15 11.57 -4.11
CA LEU A 170 -10.87 10.91 -3.02
C LEU A 170 -9.96 9.95 -2.25
N ARG A 171 -9.17 9.12 -2.94
CA ARG A 171 -8.23 8.21 -2.28
C ARG A 171 -7.15 8.96 -1.48
N LEU A 172 -6.62 10.07 -2.01
CA LEU A 172 -5.66 10.90 -1.27
C LEU A 172 -6.29 11.50 0.00
N ARG A 173 -7.56 11.89 -0.05
CA ARG A 173 -8.29 12.37 1.13
C ARG A 173 -8.49 11.28 2.17
N GLU A 174 -8.83 10.06 1.77
CA GLU A 174 -8.96 8.94 2.70
C GLU A 174 -7.62 8.59 3.37
N ALA A 175 -6.52 8.59 2.61
CA ALA A 175 -5.18 8.42 3.15
C ALA A 175 -4.85 9.47 4.22
N ARG A 176 -5.20 10.74 3.96
CA ARG A 176 -5.07 11.84 4.92
C ARG A 176 -5.92 11.59 6.17
N ASN A 177 -7.20 11.27 6.00
CA ASN A 177 -8.12 11.02 7.11
C ASN A 177 -7.63 9.87 8.00
N ALA A 178 -7.04 8.82 7.41
CA ALA A 178 -6.48 7.70 8.16
C ALA A 178 -5.31 8.11 9.07
N VAL A 179 -4.37 8.91 8.56
CA VAL A 179 -3.24 9.40 9.38
C VAL A 179 -3.67 10.48 10.39
N ASP A 180 -4.66 11.29 10.05
CA ASP A 180 -5.23 12.30 10.96
C ASP A 180 -5.96 11.62 12.14
N ALA A 181 -6.66 10.50 11.91
CA ALA A 181 -7.27 9.71 12.99
C ALA A 181 -6.21 9.14 13.96
N LEU A 182 -5.02 8.78 13.46
CA LEU A 182 -3.91 8.31 14.29
C LEU A 182 -3.24 9.44 15.08
N GLU A 183 -3.24 10.66 14.53
CA GLU A 183 -2.79 11.86 15.26
C GLU A 183 -3.63 12.09 16.52
N MET A 184 -4.95 11.87 16.45
CA MET A 184 -5.86 12.04 17.60
C MET A 184 -5.52 11.13 18.79
N VAL A 185 -4.87 9.99 18.55
CA VAL A 185 -4.40 9.05 19.58
C VAL A 185 -2.88 9.14 19.83
N GLY A 186 -2.21 10.15 19.26
CA GLY A 186 -0.79 10.42 19.46
C GLY A 186 0.14 9.41 18.79
N LEU A 187 -0.29 8.76 17.70
CA LEU A 187 0.52 7.82 16.94
C LEU A 187 1.15 8.51 15.71
N PRO A 188 2.49 8.63 15.65
CA PRO A 188 3.18 9.12 14.46
C PRO A 188 2.97 8.15 13.29
N ALA A 189 2.27 8.60 12.24
CA ALA A 189 1.87 7.76 11.12
C ALA A 189 2.06 8.42 9.75
N ALA A 190 2.46 7.61 8.76
CA ALA A 190 2.45 7.96 7.35
C ALA A 190 1.71 6.92 6.52
N ALA A 191 0.88 7.39 5.61
CA ALA A 191 0.29 6.62 4.53
C ALA A 191 1.31 6.53 3.38
N LEU A 192 1.55 5.32 2.89
CA LEU A 192 2.47 5.08 1.79
C LEU A 192 1.76 4.44 0.59
N THR A 193 2.23 4.76 -0.61
CA THR A 193 1.88 4.07 -1.86
C THR A 193 2.43 2.63 -1.88
N ALA A 194 2.03 1.82 -2.86
CA ALA A 194 2.53 0.45 -3.03
C ALA A 194 4.06 0.40 -3.18
N THR A 195 4.65 1.44 -3.79
CA THR A 195 6.09 1.64 -3.99
C THR A 195 6.81 2.21 -2.76
N GLY A 196 6.07 2.59 -1.71
CA GLY A 196 6.63 3.11 -0.46
C GLY A 196 6.80 4.62 -0.41
N LYS A 197 6.24 5.38 -1.37
CA LYS A 197 6.27 6.85 -1.34
C LYS A 197 5.25 7.37 -0.34
N ILE A 198 5.56 8.46 0.35
CA ILE A 198 4.62 9.11 1.28
C ILE A 198 3.50 9.77 0.47
N SER A 199 2.26 9.37 0.71
CA SER A 199 1.07 10.02 0.13
C SER A 199 0.43 11.01 1.10
N ALA A 200 0.45 10.68 2.39
CA ALA A 200 0.04 11.55 3.48
C ALA A 200 0.83 11.19 4.75
N ALA A 201 1.07 12.18 5.62
CA ALA A 201 1.66 11.97 6.93
C ALA A 201 1.01 12.93 7.91
N ASN A 202 0.90 12.50 9.17
CA ASN A 202 0.43 13.36 10.24
C ASN A 202 1.57 14.20 10.85
N GLN A 203 1.20 15.21 11.65
CA GLN A 203 2.15 16.17 12.20
C GLN A 203 3.17 15.48 13.12
N SER A 204 2.72 14.50 13.90
CA SER A 204 3.58 13.69 14.77
C SER A 204 4.63 12.94 13.97
N PHE A 205 4.28 12.34 12.83
CA PHE A 205 5.22 11.68 11.93
C PHE A 205 6.25 12.64 11.33
N SER A 206 5.82 13.84 10.92
CA SER A 206 6.72 14.84 10.34
C SER A 206 7.88 15.21 11.27
N SER A 207 7.70 15.11 12.59
CA SER A 207 8.78 15.35 13.57
C SER A 207 9.92 14.31 13.54
N PHE A 208 9.65 13.12 12.96
CA PHE A 208 10.63 12.05 12.76
C PHE A 208 11.41 12.17 11.45
N VAL A 209 11.05 13.13 10.58
CA VAL A 209 11.79 13.42 9.36
C VAL A 209 12.66 14.67 9.60
N PRO A 210 13.99 14.64 9.40
CA PRO A 210 14.79 13.56 8.82
C PRO A 210 15.44 12.59 9.85
N ARG A 211 15.08 12.66 11.14
CA ARG A 211 15.80 12.00 12.24
C ARG A 211 15.79 10.46 12.20
N VAL A 212 14.62 9.88 11.92
CA VAL A 212 14.39 8.42 11.89
C VAL A 212 14.05 7.96 10.48
N ALA A 213 13.33 8.80 9.72
CA ALA A 213 12.95 8.54 8.34
C ALA A 213 13.40 9.68 7.42
N LEU A 214 13.68 9.36 6.16
CA LEU A 214 14.05 10.28 5.09
C LEU A 214 13.00 10.20 3.99
N ASP A 215 12.40 11.34 3.65
CA ASP A 215 11.52 11.46 2.50
C ASP A 215 12.35 11.55 1.22
N HIS A 216 12.52 10.43 0.53
CA HIS A 216 13.30 10.31 -0.70
C HIS A 216 12.35 10.17 -1.91
N ARG A 217 12.81 10.63 -3.08
CA ARG A 217 12.01 10.68 -4.32
C ARG A 217 11.35 9.35 -4.72
N ASP A 218 11.98 8.22 -4.42
CA ASP A 218 11.57 6.89 -4.89
C ASP A 218 10.70 6.16 -3.87
N ARG A 219 11.03 6.28 -2.59
CA ARG A 219 10.31 5.71 -1.44
C ARG A 219 10.79 6.39 -0.16
N ILE A 220 10.03 6.28 0.91
CA ILE A 220 10.54 6.58 2.25
C ILE A 220 11.71 5.65 2.59
N ARG A 221 12.75 6.22 3.21
CA ARG A 221 13.89 5.46 3.74
C ARG A 221 13.99 5.62 5.25
N LEU A 222 14.57 4.63 5.92
CA LEU A 222 14.97 4.77 7.32
C LEU A 222 16.42 5.22 7.38
N VAL A 223 16.78 6.05 8.36
CA VAL A 223 18.15 6.55 8.51
C VAL A 223 19.12 5.39 8.78
N HIS A 224 18.70 4.41 9.60
CA HIS A 224 19.51 3.24 9.91
C HIS A 224 19.53 2.23 8.73
N PRO A 225 20.70 1.92 8.12
CA PRO A 225 20.77 1.15 6.87
C PRO A 225 20.19 -0.27 6.96
N GLY A 226 20.44 -0.99 8.06
CA GLY A 226 19.90 -2.35 8.24
C GLY A 226 18.39 -2.39 8.50
N ALA A 227 17.81 -1.28 8.96
CA ALA A 227 16.36 -1.15 9.11
C ALA A 227 15.74 -0.77 7.77
N ASP A 228 16.38 0.14 7.03
CA ASP A 228 15.97 0.53 5.68
C ASP A 228 15.97 -0.66 4.70
N HIS A 229 16.99 -1.53 4.78
CA HIS A 229 17.04 -2.74 3.95
C HIS A 229 15.82 -3.65 4.18
N ARG A 230 15.43 -3.88 5.45
CA ARG A 230 14.24 -4.67 5.80
C ARG A 230 12.95 -4.00 5.36
N LEU A 231 12.87 -2.68 5.44
CA LEU A 231 11.73 -1.91 4.93
C LEU A 231 11.62 -2.05 3.41
N ALA A 232 12.74 -1.90 2.69
CA ALA A 232 12.81 -2.03 1.24
C ALA A 232 12.39 -3.43 0.78
N GLU A 233 12.87 -4.48 1.46
CA GLU A 233 12.50 -5.86 1.15
C GLU A 233 10.99 -6.10 1.32
N ALA A 234 10.38 -5.56 2.38
CA ALA A 234 8.95 -5.70 2.63
C ALA A 234 8.10 -5.03 1.54
N ILE A 235 8.49 -3.82 1.13
CA ILE A 235 7.82 -3.07 0.06
C ILE A 235 7.99 -3.78 -1.29
N ALA A 236 9.21 -4.22 -1.61
CA ALA A 236 9.51 -4.93 -2.86
C ALA A 236 8.74 -6.26 -2.99
N ARG A 237 8.59 -7.02 -1.90
CA ARG A 237 7.81 -8.27 -1.90
C ARG A 237 6.35 -8.05 -2.29
N ARG A 238 5.69 -6.99 -1.81
CA ARG A 238 4.32 -6.68 -2.23
C ARG A 238 4.24 -6.37 -3.71
N VAL A 239 5.18 -5.59 -4.23
CA VAL A 239 5.22 -5.23 -5.64
C VAL A 239 5.43 -6.46 -6.53
N SER A 240 6.25 -7.42 -6.11
CA SER A 240 6.59 -8.60 -6.92
C SER A 240 5.62 -9.77 -6.82
N THR A 241 5.07 -10.05 -5.62
CA THR A 241 4.23 -11.24 -5.39
C THR A 241 2.77 -10.91 -5.12
N GLY A 242 2.42 -9.63 -4.95
CA GLY A 242 1.10 -9.20 -4.47
C GLY A 242 0.84 -9.54 -3.00
N GLN A 243 1.72 -10.30 -2.34
CA GLN A 243 1.58 -10.64 -0.93
C GLN A 243 2.11 -9.50 -0.07
N SER A 244 1.32 -9.11 0.93
CA SER A 244 1.71 -8.09 1.89
C SER A 244 1.44 -8.58 3.30
N HIS A 245 2.49 -8.63 4.11
CA HIS A 245 2.41 -9.01 5.52
C HIS A 245 2.91 -7.84 6.36
N GLY A 246 2.30 -7.65 7.52
CA GLY A 246 2.78 -6.69 8.51
C GLY A 246 4.24 -6.96 8.85
N ARG A 247 5.04 -5.89 8.99
CA ARG A 247 6.44 -5.98 9.41
C ARG A 247 6.71 -5.02 10.55
N THR A 248 7.37 -5.54 11.57
CA THR A 248 7.90 -4.74 12.68
C THR A 248 9.42 -4.67 12.53
N ILE A 249 9.96 -3.46 12.43
CA ILE A 249 11.37 -3.19 12.17
C ILE A 249 11.91 -2.37 13.33
N ALA A 250 12.78 -2.99 14.13
CA ALA A 250 13.52 -2.28 15.17
C ALA A 250 14.62 -1.40 14.55
N ILE A 251 14.70 -0.15 14.99
CA ILE A 251 15.74 0.82 14.69
C ILE A 251 16.53 1.02 15.99
N PRO A 252 17.82 0.65 16.03
CA PRO A 252 18.69 0.95 17.16
C PRO A 252 18.73 2.45 17.44
N GLY A 253 18.87 2.82 18.71
CA GLY A 253 19.15 4.20 19.08
C GLY A 253 20.61 4.55 18.84
N ASP A 254 20.89 5.82 18.56
CA ASP A 254 22.23 6.40 18.40
C ASP A 254 22.43 7.54 19.43
N GLU A 255 23.60 8.19 19.45
CA GLU A 255 23.85 9.34 20.34
C GLU A 255 22.83 10.47 20.07
N GLY A 256 21.83 10.59 20.95
CA GLY A 256 20.79 11.62 20.90
C GLY A 256 19.42 11.15 20.39
N GLU A 257 19.29 9.91 19.89
CA GLU A 257 18.01 9.36 19.42
C GLU A 257 17.71 8.04 20.14
N PRO A 258 16.58 7.91 20.86
CA PRO A 258 16.20 6.65 21.48
C PRO A 258 15.98 5.56 20.41
N PRO A 259 16.02 4.27 20.78
CA PRO A 259 15.61 3.21 19.87
C PRO A 259 14.14 3.40 19.45
N HIS A 260 13.82 3.04 18.21
CA HIS A 260 12.47 3.13 17.65
C HIS A 260 12.03 1.78 17.09
N THR A 261 10.73 1.56 17.05
CA THR A 261 10.11 0.47 16.31
C THR A 261 9.24 1.07 15.21
N VAL A 262 9.46 0.60 14.00
CA VAL A 262 8.65 0.95 12.84
C VAL A 262 7.73 -0.22 12.52
N HIS A 263 6.42 0.05 12.46
CA HIS A 263 5.44 -0.93 12.00
C HIS A 263 5.00 -0.55 10.59
N LEU A 264 5.27 -1.42 9.63
CA LEU A 264 4.73 -1.36 8.29
C LEU A 264 3.52 -2.28 8.22
N ILE A 265 2.32 -1.70 8.20
CA ILE A 265 1.06 -2.42 8.21
C ILE A 265 0.46 -2.36 6.80
N PRO A 266 0.21 -3.51 6.14
CA PRO A 266 -0.52 -3.51 4.88
C PRO A 266 -1.97 -3.11 5.14
N VAL A 267 -2.47 -2.16 4.38
CA VAL A 267 -3.90 -1.86 4.37
C VAL A 267 -4.56 -2.89 3.47
N ALA A 268 -5.16 -3.90 4.08
CA ALA A 268 -5.89 -4.96 3.37
C ALA A 268 -7.31 -4.48 3.02
N GLY A 269 -7.65 -4.55 1.74
CA GLY A 269 -9.01 -4.40 1.27
C GLY A 269 -9.14 -5.14 -0.06
N GLN A 270 -10.21 -5.92 -0.22
CA GLN A 270 -10.44 -6.71 -1.45
C GLN A 270 -10.59 -5.85 -2.73
N ALA A 271 -10.54 -4.52 -2.63
CA ALA A 271 -10.65 -3.59 -3.77
C ALA A 271 -9.92 -2.24 -3.59
N HIS A 272 -8.86 -2.12 -2.77
CA HIS A 272 -8.36 -0.79 -2.34
C HIS A 272 -7.00 -0.30 -2.84
N ASP A 273 -6.37 -0.96 -3.81
CA ASP A 273 -5.10 -0.47 -4.40
C ASP A 273 -5.27 0.24 -5.77
N ILE A 274 -6.49 0.71 -6.05
CA ILE A 274 -6.89 1.19 -7.38
C ILE A 274 -6.19 2.51 -7.75
N PHE A 275 -6.08 3.52 -6.87
CA PHE A 275 -5.37 4.77 -7.19
C PHE A 275 -4.14 5.04 -6.30
N SER A 276 -3.52 3.97 -5.80
CA SER A 276 -2.19 3.92 -5.16
C SER A 276 -1.89 4.89 -4.01
N ALA A 277 -2.89 5.57 -3.44
CA ALA A 277 -2.66 6.58 -2.39
C ALA A 277 -2.53 6.00 -0.96
N LEU A 278 -2.96 4.76 -0.69
CA LEU A 278 -2.80 4.14 0.63
C LEU A 278 -2.71 2.62 0.48
N SER A 279 -1.49 2.12 0.37
CA SER A 279 -1.19 0.70 0.32
C SER A 279 -0.61 0.24 1.65
N TRP A 280 0.20 1.08 2.30
CA TRP A 280 0.77 0.81 3.61
C TRP A 280 0.48 1.92 4.60
N LEU A 281 0.39 1.54 5.86
CA LEU A 281 0.46 2.44 6.99
C LEU A 281 1.78 2.21 7.72
N LEU A 282 2.59 3.25 7.82
CA LEU A 282 3.86 3.25 8.52
C LEU A 282 3.67 3.96 9.87
N LEU A 283 3.88 3.24 10.97
CA LEU A 283 3.88 3.80 12.31
C LEU A 283 5.31 3.87 12.85
N VAL A 284 5.66 4.98 13.51
CA VAL A 284 6.92 5.11 14.25
C VAL A 284 6.59 5.19 15.73
N VAL A 285 7.02 4.19 16.48
CA VAL A 285 6.83 4.12 17.92
C VAL A 285 8.20 4.18 18.56
N PRO A 286 8.53 5.20 19.38
CA PRO A 286 9.74 5.14 20.18
C PRO A 286 9.68 3.87 21.03
N VAL A 287 10.75 3.07 21.00
CA VAL A 287 10.99 2.05 22.02
C VAL A 287 11.34 2.85 23.24
N VAL A 288 10.29 3.32 23.91
CA VAL A 288 10.46 4.01 25.16
C VAL A 288 11.09 2.96 26.05
N ASN A 289 12.35 3.17 26.41
CA ASN A 289 12.89 2.61 27.63
C ASN A 289 12.09 3.33 28.73
N ARG A 290 10.83 2.94 28.93
CA ARG A 290 9.91 3.70 29.80
C ARG A 290 10.55 3.73 31.18
N PRO A 291 10.73 4.90 31.78
CA PRO A 291 10.78 4.98 33.23
C PRO A 291 9.38 4.58 33.74
N GLY A 292 9.16 3.28 33.93
CA GLY A 292 8.02 2.66 34.62
C GLY A 292 6.65 2.80 33.95
N VAL A 293 5.96 1.67 33.77
CA VAL A 293 4.49 1.69 33.82
C VAL A 293 4.08 2.42 35.10
N SER A 294 3.18 3.42 35.02
CA SER A 294 2.78 4.16 36.22
C SER A 294 2.13 3.20 37.21
N LEU A 295 2.43 3.38 38.49
CA LEU A 295 1.87 2.52 39.55
C LEU A 295 0.34 2.57 39.53
N GLU A 296 -0.27 3.68 39.12
CA GLU A 296 -1.72 3.84 39.00
C GLU A 296 -2.32 2.95 37.90
N VAL A 297 -1.66 2.84 36.74
CA VAL A 297 -2.12 1.98 35.64
C VAL A 297 -2.01 0.50 36.01
N LEU A 298 -0.92 0.08 36.66
CA LEU A 298 -0.77 -1.29 37.14
C LEU A 298 -1.85 -1.67 38.17
N ARG A 299 -2.22 -0.71 39.03
CA ARG A 299 -3.27 -0.91 40.02
C ARG A 299 -4.65 -1.01 39.40
N GLY A 300 -4.96 -0.17 38.41
CA GLY A 300 -6.25 -0.18 37.73
C GLY A 300 -6.49 -1.38 36.81
N LEU A 301 -5.43 -1.90 36.18
CA LEU A 301 -5.55 -3.02 35.23
C LEU A 301 -5.55 -4.41 35.90
N PHE A 302 -4.91 -4.56 37.06
CA PHE A 302 -4.69 -5.87 37.71
C PHE A 302 -5.08 -5.91 39.19
N ASP A 303 -5.84 -4.91 39.67
CA ASP A 303 -6.26 -4.78 41.06
C ASP A 303 -5.11 -4.96 42.07
N LEU A 304 -3.94 -4.39 41.74
CA LEU A 304 -2.78 -4.43 42.61
C LEU A 304 -2.95 -3.47 43.79
N SER A 305 -2.43 -3.90 44.94
CA SER A 305 -2.20 -3.03 46.09
C SER A 305 -1.01 -2.10 45.85
N PRO A 306 -0.86 -1.01 46.64
CA PRO A 306 0.30 -0.12 46.54
C PRO A 306 1.65 -0.80 46.81
N ALA A 307 1.67 -1.89 47.57
CA ALA A 307 2.90 -2.66 47.83
C ALA A 307 3.25 -3.54 46.61
N GLU A 308 2.27 -4.26 46.08
CA GLU A 308 2.42 -5.12 44.89
C GLU A 308 2.86 -4.31 43.68
N ALA A 309 2.26 -3.15 43.43
CA ALA A 309 2.64 -2.28 42.30
C ALA A 309 4.10 -1.82 42.39
N ARG A 310 4.60 -1.50 43.61
CA ARG A 310 6.00 -1.10 43.83
C ARG A 310 6.97 -2.24 43.50
N VAL A 311 6.63 -3.47 43.87
CA VAL A 311 7.43 -4.66 43.55
C VAL A 311 7.38 -4.99 42.06
N SER A 312 6.20 -4.91 41.41
CA SER A 312 6.05 -5.10 39.96
C SER A 312 6.90 -4.12 39.15
N LYS A 313 7.04 -2.88 39.62
CA LYS A 313 7.90 -1.87 38.98
C LYS A 313 9.38 -2.26 39.00
N GLY A 314 9.86 -2.89 40.07
CA GLY A 314 11.23 -3.40 40.14
C GLY A 314 11.50 -4.47 39.09
N ILE A 315 10.56 -5.41 38.92
CA ILE A 315 10.63 -6.46 37.89
C ILE A 315 10.64 -5.87 36.48
N LEU A 316 9.83 -4.84 36.22
CA LEU A 316 9.81 -4.12 34.95
C LEU A 316 11.14 -3.46 34.61
N ASN A 317 11.91 -3.07 35.62
CA ASN A 317 13.24 -2.47 35.46
C ASN A 317 14.34 -3.52 35.29
N GLY A 318 14.01 -4.82 35.29
CA GLY A 318 14.98 -5.92 35.24
C GLY A 318 15.66 -6.23 36.58
N ASP A 319 15.19 -5.66 37.69
CA ASP A 319 15.77 -5.90 39.01
C ASP A 319 15.48 -7.35 39.48
N THR A 320 16.47 -7.96 40.12
CA THR A 320 16.31 -9.24 40.84
C THR A 320 15.51 -9.04 42.13
N PRO A 321 14.86 -10.09 42.68
CA PRO A 321 14.15 -9.98 43.95
C PRO A 321 15.00 -9.46 45.12
N GLY A 322 16.31 -9.75 45.12
CA GLY A 322 17.25 -9.23 46.12
C GLY A 322 17.50 -7.73 45.97
N GLU A 323 17.65 -7.24 44.75
CA GLU A 323 17.82 -5.81 44.47
C GLU A 323 16.54 -5.02 44.79
N ILE A 324 15.37 -5.58 44.50
CA ILE A 324 14.07 -5.00 44.86
C ILE A 324 13.95 -4.91 46.39
N ALA A 325 14.36 -5.96 47.11
CA ALA A 325 14.31 -5.99 48.57
C ALA A 325 15.18 -4.88 49.17
N SER A 326 16.41 -4.74 48.67
CA SER A 326 17.34 -3.67 49.08
C SER A 326 16.79 -2.28 48.77
N LYS A 327 16.21 -2.08 47.58
CA LYS A 327 15.65 -0.78 47.16
C LYS A 327 14.41 -0.37 47.95
N LEU A 328 13.60 -1.33 48.39
CA LEU A 328 12.33 -1.08 49.09
C LEU A 328 12.43 -1.21 50.61
N GLY A 329 13.60 -1.55 51.16
CA GLY A 329 13.78 -1.79 52.59
C GLY A 329 12.98 -2.99 53.10
N LEU A 330 12.82 -4.02 52.26
CA LEU A 330 12.07 -5.24 52.57
C LEU A 330 13.00 -6.45 52.67
N SER A 331 12.53 -7.55 53.27
CA SER A 331 13.26 -8.82 53.17
C SER A 331 13.05 -9.46 51.79
N PRO A 332 14.04 -10.19 51.24
CA PRO A 332 13.88 -10.93 49.98
C PRO A 332 12.68 -11.88 49.98
N GLU A 333 12.38 -12.46 51.14
CA GLU A 333 11.23 -13.36 51.33
C GLU A 333 9.89 -12.61 51.19
N THR A 334 9.80 -11.39 51.74
CA THR A 334 8.63 -10.52 51.57
C THR A 334 8.39 -10.15 50.11
N VAL A 335 9.47 -9.84 49.37
CA VAL A 335 9.39 -9.55 47.93
C VAL A 335 8.90 -10.77 47.14
N ARG A 336 9.41 -11.97 47.45
CA ARG A 336 8.94 -13.22 46.80
C ARG A 336 7.47 -13.49 47.06
N THR A 337 6.99 -13.29 48.29
CA THR A 337 5.56 -13.44 48.61
C THR A 337 4.69 -12.44 47.83
N GLN A 338 5.11 -11.18 47.75
CA GLN A 338 4.39 -10.16 46.97
C GLN A 338 4.41 -10.45 45.47
N LEU A 339 5.53 -10.96 44.92
CA LEU A 339 5.60 -11.39 43.52
C LEU A 339 4.66 -12.56 43.22
N LYS A 340 4.55 -13.52 44.13
CA LYS A 340 3.62 -14.64 43.96
C LYS A 340 2.15 -14.16 43.91
N ALA A 341 1.80 -13.18 44.75
CA ALA A 341 0.48 -12.55 44.72
C ALA A 341 0.25 -11.77 43.42
N VAL A 342 1.22 -11.00 42.95
CA VAL A 342 1.19 -10.28 41.66
C VAL A 342 0.98 -11.26 40.50
N PHE A 343 1.73 -12.36 40.45
CA PHE A 343 1.62 -13.37 39.40
C PHE A 343 0.24 -14.00 39.37
N SER A 344 -0.32 -14.32 40.55
CA SER A 344 -1.68 -14.83 40.67
C SER A 344 -2.73 -13.83 40.18
N LYS A 345 -2.57 -12.53 40.48
CA LYS A 345 -3.50 -11.47 40.03
C LYS A 345 -3.40 -11.19 38.54
N MET A 346 -2.21 -11.35 37.96
CA MET A 346 -1.96 -11.16 36.53
C MET A 346 -2.21 -12.43 35.69
N GLY A 347 -2.55 -13.56 36.31
CA GLY A 347 -2.83 -14.81 35.60
C GLY A 347 -1.61 -15.46 34.95
N VAL A 348 -0.40 -15.18 35.45
CA VAL A 348 0.87 -15.65 34.88
C VAL A 348 1.68 -16.46 35.88
N SER A 349 2.58 -17.31 35.39
CA SER A 349 3.38 -18.22 36.23
C SER A 349 4.87 -17.89 36.26
N ARG A 350 5.37 -17.08 35.31
CA ARG A 350 6.79 -16.70 35.23
C ARG A 350 6.98 -15.19 35.18
N GLN A 351 8.10 -14.73 35.72
CA GLN A 351 8.52 -13.33 35.69
C GLN A 351 8.61 -12.79 34.25
N ALA A 352 9.07 -13.61 33.30
CA ALA A 352 9.14 -13.23 31.88
C ALA A 352 7.76 -12.96 31.27
N ASP A 353 6.72 -13.67 31.72
CA ASP A 353 5.35 -13.51 31.21
C ASP A 353 4.74 -12.19 31.70
N VAL A 354 5.05 -11.77 32.93
CA VAL A 354 4.69 -10.45 33.46
C VAL A 354 5.32 -9.33 32.62
N VAL A 355 6.61 -9.46 32.30
CA VAL A 355 7.33 -8.46 31.49
C VAL A 355 6.71 -8.37 30.09
N ARG A 356 6.37 -9.50 29.46
CA ARG A 356 5.67 -9.52 28.14
C ARG A 356 4.29 -8.86 28.20
N LEU A 357 3.49 -9.19 29.20
CA LEU A 357 2.12 -8.69 29.34
C LEU A 357 2.08 -7.17 29.63
N LEU A 358 3.07 -6.66 30.36
CA LEU A 358 3.18 -5.25 30.72
C LEU A 358 3.93 -4.38 29.68
N THR A 359 4.61 -4.98 28.70
CA THR A 359 5.30 -4.26 27.61
C THR A 359 4.48 -4.10 26.33
N GLY A 360 3.27 -4.69 26.26
CA GLY A 360 2.21 -4.24 25.37
C GLY A 360 2.43 -4.45 23.86
N LEU A 361 3.14 -5.50 23.43
CA LEU A 361 3.17 -5.88 22.01
C LEU A 361 2.29 -7.11 21.75
N PRO A 362 1.35 -7.07 20.79
CA PRO A 362 0.93 -8.28 20.10
C PRO A 362 2.12 -8.78 19.28
N VAL A 363 2.60 -9.98 19.62
CA VAL A 363 3.49 -10.76 18.75
C VAL A 363 2.60 -11.34 17.66
N PHE A 364 2.84 -10.96 16.40
CA PHE A 364 2.31 -11.75 15.30
C PHE A 364 3.21 -12.98 15.18
N ASP A 365 2.73 -14.10 15.70
CA ASP A 365 3.31 -15.40 15.36
C ASP A 365 2.94 -15.69 13.91
N SER A 366 3.96 -15.90 13.09
CA SER A 366 3.83 -16.45 11.74
C SER A 366 4.14 -17.93 11.82
N ASP A 367 3.11 -18.77 11.66
CA ASP A 367 3.27 -20.13 11.14
C ASP A 367 3.47 -20.09 9.62
#